data_AF-A0A7R9BAV4-F1
#
_entry.id   AF-A0A7R9BAV4-F1
#
_cell.length_a   1.000
_cell.length_b   1.000
_cell.length_c   1.000
_cell.angle_alpha   90.00
_cell.angle_beta   90.00
_cell.angle_gamma   90.00
#
_symmetry.space_group_name_H-M   'P 1'
#
loop_
_entity.id
_entity.type
_entity.pdbx_description
1 polymer ?
#
loop_
_entity_poly.entity_id
_entity_poly.type
_entity_poly.pdbx_seq_one_letter_code
_entity_poly.pdbx_strand_id
1 'polypeptide(L)'
;MQYHLDADPTTEPTLPEMTATAIKMLQKDKSGYFLFVEGGRIDHAHHGTSAKKALDETVQFNEAVRVAAELTDEKDTLIVVTSDHAHVMSYSGYPTRGNDILGESPAQQGCQQNTLFLH
;
A
#
# COMPACT_ATOMS: atom_id res chain seq x y z
N MET A 1 13.47 1.97 7.28
CA MET A 1 12.47 2.95 6.81
C MET A 1 11.28 2.89 7.73
N GLN A 2 10.73 4.05 8.07
CA GLN A 2 9.47 4.12 8.80
C GLN A 2 8.30 3.65 7.92
N TYR A 3 7.11 3.50 8.51
CA TYR A 3 5.90 3.47 7.70
C TYR A 3 5.75 4.82 7.00
N HIS A 4 5.21 4.86 5.79
CA HIS A 4 4.98 6.08 5.04
C HIS A 4 4.17 7.12 5.84
N LEU A 5 3.13 6.70 6.56
CA LEU A 5 2.38 7.59 7.47
C LEU A 5 3.21 8.20 8.63
N ASP A 6 4.31 7.57 9.00
CA ASP A 6 5.17 8.00 10.11
C ASP A 6 6.52 8.58 9.63
N ALA A 7 6.79 8.56 8.33
CA ALA A 7 8.08 8.95 7.75
C ALA A 7 8.23 10.48 7.66
N ASP A 8 9.45 10.97 7.82
CA ASP A 8 9.78 12.37 7.55
C ASP A 8 10.13 12.54 6.06
N PRO A 9 9.29 13.23 5.26
CA PRO A 9 9.49 13.36 3.82
C PRO A 9 10.74 14.18 3.44
N THR A 10 11.35 14.88 4.40
CA THR A 10 12.58 15.64 4.15
C THR A 10 13.85 14.80 4.25
N THR A 11 13.79 13.65 4.94
CA THR A 11 14.95 12.80 5.21
C THR A 11 14.78 11.37 4.72
N GLU A 12 13.55 10.89 4.53
CA GLU A 12 13.24 9.55 4.04
C GLU A 12 12.51 9.61 2.69
N PRO A 13 13.06 9.01 1.62
CA PRO A 13 12.38 8.93 0.34
C PRO A 13 11.23 7.91 0.40
N THR A 14 10.19 8.16 -0.37
CA THR A 14 9.09 7.22 -0.58
C THR A 14 9.49 6.06 -1.49
N LEU A 15 8.74 4.95 -1.44
CA LEU A 15 9.00 3.79 -2.29
C LEU A 15 8.90 4.12 -3.81
N PRO A 16 7.94 4.95 -4.28
CA PRO A 16 7.93 5.42 -5.67
C PRO A 16 9.16 6.25 -6.05
N GLU A 17 9.67 7.11 -5.16
CA GLU A 17 10.85 7.94 -5.43
C GLU A 17 12.13 7.10 -5.54
N MET A 18 12.29 6.11 -4.65
CA MET A 18 13.39 5.15 -4.73
C MET A 18 13.31 4.34 -6.04
N THR A 19 12.12 3.89 -6.42
CA THR A 19 11.87 3.14 -7.66
C THR A 19 12.23 3.98 -8.89
N ALA A 20 11.76 5.22 -8.96
CA ALA A 20 12.08 6.14 -10.05
C ALA A 20 13.59 6.37 -10.17
N THR A 21 14.26 6.56 -9.03
CA THR A 21 15.71 6.79 -9.00
C THR A 21 16.48 5.56 -9.46
N ALA A 22 16.10 4.37 -9.00
CA ALA A 22 16.71 3.11 -9.41
C ALA A 22 16.57 2.87 -10.91
N ILE A 23 15.36 3.04 -11.48
CA ILE A 23 15.11 2.89 -12.92
C ILE A 23 15.98 3.87 -13.72
N LYS A 24 16.00 5.15 -13.35
CA LYS A 24 16.82 6.18 -14.03
C LYS A 24 18.32 5.87 -14.00
N MET A 25 18.80 5.19 -12.97
CA MET A 25 20.21 4.77 -12.89
C MET A 25 20.47 3.52 -13.73
N LEU A 26 19.60 2.52 -13.67
CA LEU A 26 19.75 1.23 -14.34
C LEU A 26 19.54 1.31 -15.86
N GLN A 27 18.62 2.16 -16.33
CA GLN A 27 18.34 2.38 -17.76
C GLN A 27 19.53 2.92 -18.57
N LYS A 28 20.62 3.34 -17.90
CA LYS A 28 21.85 3.78 -18.58
C LYS A 28 22.62 2.62 -19.20
N ASP A 29 22.41 1.38 -18.72
CA ASP A 29 23.00 0.19 -19.31
C ASP A 29 22.15 -0.30 -20.50
N LYS A 30 22.79 -0.48 -21.66
CA LYS A 30 22.11 -0.97 -22.87
C LYS A 30 21.86 -2.48 -22.87
N SER A 31 22.42 -3.21 -21.90
CA SER A 31 22.27 -4.66 -21.75
C SER A 31 20.96 -5.04 -21.04
N GLY A 32 20.18 -4.04 -20.59
CA GLY A 32 19.01 -4.24 -19.75
C GLY A 32 19.36 -4.31 -18.27
N TYR A 33 18.35 -4.48 -17.42
CA TYR A 33 18.52 -4.56 -15.98
C TYR A 33 17.50 -5.48 -15.32
N PHE A 34 17.82 -5.91 -14.11
CA PHE A 34 16.88 -6.51 -13.18
C PHE A 34 16.68 -5.55 -12.01
N LEU A 35 15.42 -5.32 -11.63
CA LEU A 35 15.07 -4.48 -10.50
C LEU A 35 14.05 -5.21 -9.64
N PHE A 36 14.33 -5.31 -8.34
CA PHE A 36 13.43 -5.83 -7.33
C PHE A 36 12.97 -4.68 -6.43
N VAL A 37 11.65 -4.52 -6.29
CA VAL A 37 11.02 -3.48 -5.47
C VAL A 37 10.07 -4.18 -4.50
N GLU A 38 10.20 -3.90 -3.19
CA GLU A 38 9.47 -4.60 -2.14
C GLU A 38 8.70 -3.61 -1.26
N GLY A 39 7.39 -3.83 -1.12
CA GLY A 39 6.52 -3.15 -0.15
C GLY A 39 6.56 -3.80 1.24
N GLY A 40 7.75 -4.10 1.78
CA GLY A 40 7.93 -5.00 2.94
C GLY A 40 7.33 -4.51 4.27
N ARG A 41 6.80 -3.28 4.34
CA ARG A 41 6.11 -2.76 5.53
C ARG A 41 4.63 -3.18 5.58
N ILE A 42 4.05 -3.65 4.47
CA ILE A 42 2.68 -4.20 4.45
C ILE A 42 2.57 -5.38 5.42
N ASP A 43 3.51 -6.33 5.32
CA ASP A 43 3.62 -7.49 6.21
C ASP A 43 3.74 -7.08 7.69
N HIS A 44 4.67 -6.17 7.99
CA HIS A 44 4.87 -5.65 9.35
C HIS A 44 3.60 -5.00 9.93
N ALA A 45 2.85 -4.26 9.11
CA ALA A 45 1.62 -3.62 9.55
C ALA A 45 0.51 -4.64 9.82
N HIS A 46 0.41 -5.71 9.03
CA HIS A 46 -0.51 -6.82 9.31
C HIS A 46 -0.13 -7.59 10.57
N HIS A 47 1.17 -7.84 10.81
CA HIS A 47 1.65 -8.41 12.08
C HIS A 47 1.35 -7.51 13.29
N GLY A 48 1.42 -6.19 13.10
CA GLY A 48 1.02 -5.19 14.09
C GLY A 48 -0.49 -4.97 14.20
N THR A 49 -1.33 -5.73 13.48
CA THR A 49 -2.80 -5.58 13.41
C THR A 49 -3.27 -4.17 13.03
N SER A 50 -2.46 -3.42 12.30
CA SER A 50 -2.76 -2.05 11.88
C SER A 50 -3.22 -2.01 10.42
N ALA A 51 -4.52 -2.21 10.19
CA ALA A 51 -5.10 -2.18 8.85
C ALA A 51 -4.85 -0.85 8.13
N LYS A 52 -4.91 0.28 8.83
CA LYS A 52 -4.62 1.61 8.28
C LYS A 52 -3.22 1.69 7.67
N LYS A 53 -2.20 1.25 8.42
CA LYS A 53 -0.81 1.28 7.94
C LYS A 53 -0.61 0.27 6.81
N ALA A 54 -1.17 -0.94 6.92
CA ALA A 54 -1.02 -1.95 5.89
C ALA A 54 -1.61 -1.49 4.53
N LEU A 55 -2.79 -0.86 4.56
CA LEU A 55 -3.42 -0.32 3.36
C LEU A 55 -2.64 0.88 2.80
N ASP A 56 -2.13 1.77 3.65
CA ASP A 56 -1.31 2.90 3.20
C ASP A 56 -0.01 2.44 2.53
N GLU A 57 0.69 1.48 3.13
CA GLU A 57 1.89 0.86 2.53
C GLU A 57 1.56 0.15 1.20
N THR A 58 0.38 -0.45 1.10
CA THR A 58 -0.09 -1.08 -0.15
C THR A 58 -0.33 -0.03 -1.25
N VAL A 59 -0.86 1.15 -0.89
CA VAL A 59 -0.98 2.28 -1.83
C VAL A 59 0.39 2.76 -2.27
N GLN A 60 1.36 2.90 -1.36
CA GLN A 60 2.74 3.27 -1.72
C GLN A 60 3.40 2.26 -2.68
N PHE A 61 3.18 0.96 -2.46
CA PHE A 61 3.65 -0.07 -3.37
C PHE A 61 2.96 0.00 -4.75
N ASN A 62 1.64 0.24 -4.79
CA ASN A 62 0.92 0.47 -6.04
C ASN A 62 1.48 1.68 -6.81
N GLU A 63 1.72 2.80 -6.13
CA GLU A 63 2.32 3.98 -6.73
C GLU A 63 3.73 3.72 -7.29
N ALA A 64 4.52 2.86 -6.63
CA ALA A 64 5.82 2.45 -7.14
C ALA A 64 5.69 1.61 -8.43
N VAL A 65 4.71 0.72 -8.51
CA VAL A 65 4.39 -0.04 -9.73
C VAL A 65 3.93 0.91 -10.85
N ARG A 66 3.07 1.89 -10.54
CA ARG A 66 2.63 2.92 -11.51
C ARG A 66 3.83 3.69 -12.07
N VAL A 67 4.72 4.17 -11.19
CA VAL A 67 5.95 4.87 -11.59
C VAL A 67 6.85 3.99 -12.45
N ALA A 68 6.99 2.70 -12.11
CA ALA A 68 7.76 1.77 -12.93
C ALA A 68 7.16 1.62 -14.34
N ALA A 69 5.84 1.46 -14.44
CA ALA A 69 5.13 1.37 -15.72
C ALA A 69 5.23 2.66 -16.54
N GLU A 70 5.22 3.84 -15.91
CA GLU A 70 5.37 5.13 -16.59
C GLU A 70 6.80 5.38 -17.10
N LEU A 71 7.80 4.79 -16.45
CA LEU A 71 9.21 4.98 -16.80
C LEU A 71 9.76 3.90 -17.73
N THR A 72 8.98 2.87 -18.08
CA THR A 72 9.42 1.74 -18.92
C THR A 72 8.48 1.52 -20.11
N ASP A 73 8.93 0.79 -21.13
CA ASP A 73 8.08 0.41 -22.27
C ASP A 73 7.67 -1.07 -22.13
N GLU A 74 6.36 -1.34 -22.19
CA GLU A 74 5.82 -2.71 -22.11
C GLU A 74 6.32 -3.65 -23.22
N LYS A 75 6.88 -3.11 -24.31
CA LYS A 75 7.44 -3.90 -25.41
C LYS A 75 8.78 -4.55 -25.06
N ASP A 76 9.53 -3.98 -24.12
CA ASP A 76 10.87 -4.46 -23.75
C ASP A 76 11.03 -4.76 -22.26
N THR A 77 10.02 -4.42 -21.44
CA THR A 77 10.05 -4.59 -20.00
C THR A 77 8.91 -5.47 -19.50
N LEU A 78 9.25 -6.53 -18.75
CA LEU A 78 8.29 -7.36 -18.03
C LEU A 78 8.20 -6.90 -16.56
N ILE A 79 7.02 -6.45 -16.14
CA ILE A 79 6.71 -6.14 -14.74
C ILE A 79 5.86 -7.26 -14.16
N VAL A 80 6.31 -7.86 -13.05
CA VAL A 80 5.58 -8.89 -12.31
C VAL A 80 5.30 -8.38 -10.91
N VAL A 81 4.04 -8.45 -10.49
CA VAL A 81 3.59 -8.07 -9.14
C VAL A 81 3.04 -9.31 -8.45
N THR A 82 3.54 -9.60 -7.25
CA THR A 82 3.10 -10.73 -6.43
C THR A 82 3.24 -10.38 -4.96
N SER A 83 2.62 -11.19 -4.09
CA SER A 83 3.00 -11.30 -2.68
C SER A 83 3.81 -12.57 -2.46
N ASP A 84 4.58 -12.60 -1.38
CA ASP A 84 5.28 -13.77 -0.87
C ASP A 84 4.34 -14.68 -0.06
N HIS A 85 3.42 -14.08 0.70
CA HIS A 85 2.32 -14.75 1.38
C HIS A 85 1.12 -13.81 1.60
N ALA A 86 0.13 -14.26 2.35
CA ALA A 86 -1.03 -13.47 2.79
C ALA A 86 -1.06 -13.40 4.33
N HIS A 87 -1.99 -12.60 4.87
CA HIS A 87 -2.27 -12.52 6.30
C HIS A 87 -3.73 -12.83 6.58
N VAL A 88 -4.06 -13.03 7.86
CA VAL A 88 -5.42 -13.34 8.34
C VAL A 88 -6.38 -12.13 8.33
N MET A 89 -6.04 -11.06 7.61
CA MET A 89 -6.91 -9.91 7.46
C MET A 89 -8.19 -10.33 6.73
N SER A 90 -9.34 -9.95 7.28
CA SER A 90 -10.63 -10.10 6.62
C SER A 90 -11.37 -8.77 6.60
N TYR A 91 -12.05 -8.51 5.49
CA TYR A 91 -12.98 -7.41 5.35
C TYR A 91 -14.40 -7.97 5.43
N SER A 92 -15.18 -7.53 6.43
CA SER A 92 -16.49 -8.12 6.75
C SER A 92 -17.43 -7.09 7.38
N GLY A 93 -18.70 -7.48 7.59
CA GLY A 93 -19.78 -6.61 8.05
C GLY A 93 -20.77 -6.27 6.93
N TYR A 94 -21.58 -5.23 7.14
CA TYR A 94 -22.57 -4.75 6.16
C TYR A 94 -22.33 -3.28 5.74
N PRO A 95 -21.14 -2.93 5.23
CA PRO A 95 -20.87 -1.60 4.73
C PRO A 95 -21.63 -1.32 3.43
N THR A 96 -22.08 -0.09 3.25
CA THR A 96 -22.62 0.42 1.99
C THR A 96 -21.49 0.91 1.09
N ARG A 97 -21.74 0.95 -0.23
CA ARG A 97 -20.76 1.47 -1.20
C ARG A 97 -20.35 2.90 -0.84
N GLY A 98 -19.05 3.16 -0.84
CA GLY A 98 -18.47 4.47 -0.53
C GLY A 98 -18.19 4.69 0.96
N ASN A 99 -18.49 3.72 1.82
CA ASN A 99 -18.07 3.79 3.22
C ASN A 99 -16.55 3.71 3.35
N ASP A 100 -16.03 4.40 4.36
CA ASP A 100 -14.62 4.30 4.73
C ASP A 100 -14.26 2.85 5.07
N ILE A 101 -13.21 2.33 4.44
CA ILE A 101 -12.68 0.98 4.65
C ILE A 101 -12.18 0.78 6.09
N LEU A 102 -11.82 1.87 6.78
CA LEU A 102 -11.38 1.87 8.17
C LEU A 102 -12.53 2.21 9.15
N GLY A 103 -13.72 2.52 8.63
CA GLY A 103 -14.87 2.97 9.41
C GLY A 103 -15.81 1.83 9.83
N GLU A 104 -16.70 2.14 10.78
CA GLU A 104 -17.77 1.22 11.15
C GLU A 104 -18.87 1.16 10.07
N SER A 105 -19.55 0.01 9.98
CA SER A 105 -20.71 -0.12 9.11
C SER A 105 -21.89 0.76 9.60
N PRO A 106 -22.72 1.32 8.71
CA PRO A 106 -23.88 2.13 9.08
C PRO A 106 -24.88 1.35 9.95
N ALA A 107 -24.98 0.04 9.73
CA ALA A 107 -25.78 -0.86 10.56
C ALA A 107 -25.27 -0.95 12.02
N GLN A 108 -23.96 -0.89 12.24
CA GLN A 108 -23.37 -0.83 13.58
C GLN A 108 -23.53 0.55 14.22
N GLN A 109 -23.34 1.64 13.46
CA GLN A 109 -23.50 3.00 13.98
C GLN A 109 -24.93 3.26 14.48
N GLY A 110 -25.95 2.83 13.72
CA GLY A 110 -27.35 2.94 14.14
C GLY A 110 -27.70 2.11 15.38
N CYS A 111 -26.98 1.00 15.61
CA CYS A 111 -27.16 0.17 16.79
C CYS A 111 -26.50 0.77 18.04
N GLN A 112 -25.33 1.42 17.91
CA GLN A 112 -24.65 2.09 19.03
C GLN A 112 -25.38 3.36 19.50
N GLN A 113 -25.98 4.13 18.59
CA GLN A 113 -26.73 5.35 18.93
C GLN A 113 -28.01 5.06 19.76
N ASN A 114 -28.65 3.91 19.54
CA ASN A 114 -29.87 3.54 20.28
C ASN A 114 -29.60 2.97 21.68
N THR A 115 -28.35 2.64 22.02
CA THR A 115 -27.96 2.21 23.37
C THR A 115 -27.65 3.36 24.33
N LEU A 116 -27.50 4.61 23.84
CA LEU A 116 -27.16 5.77 24.67
C LEU A 116 -28.37 6.51 25.28
N PHE A 117 -29.60 6.05 25.05
CA PHE A 117 -30.85 6.65 25.57
C PHE A 117 -31.53 5.86 26.69
N LEU A 118 -30.84 4.88 27.27
CA LEU A 118 -31.33 4.11 28.41
C LEU A 118 -30.34 4.19 29.57
N HIS A 119 -30.20 5.36 30.21
CA HIS A 119 -29.78 5.55 31.61
C HIS A 119 -30.36 6.87 32.13
#